data_AF-A0A7J5Z530-F1
#
_entry.id   AF-A0A7J5Z530-F1
#
_cell.length_a   1.000
_cell.length_b   1.000
_cell.length_c   1.000
_cell.angle_alpha   90.00
_cell.angle_beta   90.00
_cell.angle_gamma   90.00
#
_symmetry.space_group_name_H-M   'P 1'
#
loop_
_entity.id
_entity.type
_entity.pdbx_description
1 polymer ?
#
loop_
_entity_poly.entity_id
_entity_poly.type
_entity_poly.pdbx_seq_one_letter_code
_entity_poly.pdbx_strand_id
1 'polypeptide(L)'
;MRCLGSSPTPLSVMHRQQQQEAPQREILEALRRSEGGRKGFMEVSLLRGRLTGQGERLTHREVDELLQEAGLGSDGQLHCEQFAEAVTRNAAKR
;
A
#
# COMPACT_ATOMS: atom_id res chain seq x y z
N MET A 1 5.48 -28.38 -39.35
CA MET A 1 4.38 -27.53 -38.85
C MET A 1 4.95 -26.62 -37.78
N ARG A 2 5.01 -25.31 -38.01
CA ARG A 2 5.46 -24.32 -37.00
C ARG A 2 4.21 -23.69 -36.41
N CYS A 3 3.71 -24.24 -35.32
CA CYS A 3 2.71 -23.52 -34.52
C CYS A 3 3.48 -22.58 -33.61
N LEU A 4 3.33 -21.29 -33.90
CA LEU A 4 3.87 -20.16 -33.15
C LEU A 4 3.52 -20.32 -31.67
N GLY A 5 4.55 -20.31 -30.82
CA GLY A 5 4.36 -20.10 -29.39
C GLY A 5 3.56 -18.83 -29.22
N SER A 6 2.39 -18.94 -28.59
CA SER A 6 1.52 -17.80 -28.32
C SER A 6 2.33 -16.76 -27.55
N SER A 7 2.63 -15.64 -28.20
CA SER A 7 3.22 -14.51 -27.52
C SER A 7 2.24 -14.08 -26.41
N PRO A 8 2.73 -13.82 -25.19
CA PRO A 8 1.86 -13.40 -24.11
C PRO A 8 1.14 -12.11 -24.55
N THR A 9 -0.18 -12.14 -24.49
CA THR A 9 -1.01 -10.97 -24.83
C THR A 9 -0.71 -9.84 -23.84
N PRO A 10 -0.81 -8.56 -24.23
CA PRO A 10 -0.57 -7.43 -23.33
C PRO A 10 -1.43 -7.52 -22.06
N LEU A 11 -2.66 -8.02 -22.18
CA LEU A 11 -3.54 -8.32 -21.05
C LEU A 11 -2.97 -9.40 -20.11
N SER A 12 -2.35 -10.45 -20.66
CA SER A 12 -1.73 -11.53 -19.88
C SER A 12 -0.41 -11.10 -19.23
N VAL A 13 0.31 -10.17 -19.87
CA VAL A 13 1.49 -9.50 -19.28
C VAL A 13 1.07 -8.58 -18.12
N MET A 14 0.07 -7.73 -18.32
CA MET A 14 -0.44 -6.81 -17.27
C MET A 14 -1.04 -7.57 -16.09
N HIS A 15 -1.78 -8.66 -16.34
CA HIS A 15 -2.34 -9.50 -15.29
C HIS A 15 -1.26 -10.21 -14.46
N ARG A 16 -0.13 -10.59 -15.07
CA ARG A 16 1.05 -11.09 -14.33
C ARG A 16 1.82 -9.98 -13.62
N GLN A 17 1.89 -8.77 -14.21
CA GLN A 17 2.58 -7.63 -13.65
C GLN A 17 1.95 -7.23 -12.30
N GLN A 18 0.62 -7.19 -12.22
CA GLN A 18 -0.14 -6.93 -10.99
C GLN A 18 0.16 -7.90 -9.84
N GLN A 19 0.63 -9.12 -10.14
CA GLN A 19 1.02 -10.11 -9.14
C GLN A 19 2.54 -10.08 -8.82
N GLN A 20 3.35 -9.43 -9.66
CA GLN A 20 4.82 -9.35 -9.53
C GLN A 20 5.31 -8.00 -8.98
N GLU A 21 4.52 -6.95 -9.13
CA GLU A 21 4.69 -5.69 -8.39
C GLU A 21 4.51 -6.05 -6.91
N ALA A 22 5.57 -6.04 -6.12
CA ALA A 22 5.46 -6.29 -4.68
C ALA A 22 4.83 -5.04 -4.03
N PRO A 23 3.48 -4.94 -3.92
CA PRO A 23 2.81 -3.67 -3.67
C PRO A 23 3.16 -3.20 -2.26
N GLN A 24 3.32 -4.16 -1.35
CA GLN A 24 3.80 -3.98 0.00
C GLN A 24 5.15 -3.28 0.07
N ARG A 25 6.13 -3.65 -0.78
CA ARG A 25 7.46 -3.02 -0.77
C ARG A 25 7.38 -1.56 -1.22
N GLU A 26 6.62 -1.29 -2.27
CA GLU A 26 6.47 0.06 -2.81
C GLU A 26 5.79 1.00 -1.81
N ILE A 27 4.73 0.51 -1.14
CA ILE A 27 4.06 1.22 -0.04
C ILE A 27 5.03 1.49 1.12
N LEU A 28 5.83 0.49 1.50
CA LEU A 28 6.86 0.64 2.54
C LEU A 28 7.91 1.69 2.19
N GLU A 29 8.37 1.73 0.94
CA GLU A 29 9.35 2.70 0.49
C GLU A 29 8.75 4.12 0.43
N ALA A 30 7.50 4.27 0.00
CA ALA A 30 6.79 5.54 0.01
C ALA A 30 6.58 6.08 1.44
N LEU A 31 6.21 5.21 2.39
CA LEU A 31 6.11 5.55 3.81
C LEU A 31 7.47 5.90 4.40
N ARG A 32 8.52 5.13 4.07
CA ARG A 32 9.88 5.39 4.56
C ARG A 32 10.42 6.72 4.04
N ARG A 33 10.12 7.09 2.79
CA ARG A 33 10.43 8.40 2.20
C ARG A 33 9.62 9.51 2.85
N SER A 34 8.43 9.21 3.37
CA SER A 34 7.57 10.16 4.07
C SER A 34 7.98 10.43 5.52
N GLU A 35 8.43 9.39 6.24
CA GLU A 35 8.93 9.43 7.64
C GLU A 35 10.32 10.08 7.80
N GLY A 36 11.04 10.38 6.72
CA GLY A 36 12.45 10.78 6.82
C GLY A 36 13.38 9.64 7.24
N GLY A 37 12.91 8.39 7.20
CA GLY A 37 13.75 7.25 6.88
C GLY A 37 14.45 6.44 7.99
N ARG A 38 14.02 6.43 9.27
CA ARG A 38 14.81 5.67 10.29
C ARG A 38 14.11 4.84 11.35
N LYS A 39 12.78 4.77 11.40
CA LYS A 39 12.12 4.08 12.54
C LYS A 39 11.39 2.78 12.19
N GLY A 40 10.83 2.64 11.00
CA GLY A 40 9.95 1.49 10.70
C GLY A 40 8.61 1.55 11.43
N PHE A 41 8.39 2.62 12.21
CA PHE A 41 7.14 3.03 12.80
C PHE A 41 6.91 4.51 12.45
N MET A 42 5.66 4.85 12.13
CA MET A 42 5.19 6.19 11.79
C MET A 42 4.14 6.61 12.83
N GLU A 43 4.13 7.88 13.22
CA GLU A 43 3.06 8.38 14.09
C GLU A 43 1.72 8.43 13.33
N VAL A 44 0.64 7.98 13.96
CA VAL A 44 -0.69 8.02 13.35
C VAL A 44 -1.08 9.43 12.94
N SER A 45 -0.77 10.46 13.74
CA SER A 45 -1.08 11.85 13.38
C SER A 45 -0.27 12.33 12.17
N LEU A 46 0.97 11.86 12.00
CA LEU A 46 1.77 12.21 10.82
C LEU A 46 1.24 11.51 9.57
N LEU A 47 0.88 10.23 9.68
CA LEU A 47 0.21 9.48 8.59
C LEU A 47 -1.08 10.20 8.20
N ARG A 48 -1.89 10.57 9.19
CA ARG A 48 -3.15 11.30 8.99
C ARG A 48 -2.89 12.64 8.30
N GLY A 49 -1.89 13.41 8.73
CA GLY A 49 -1.49 14.67 8.10
C GLY A 49 -0.99 14.51 6.66
N ARG A 50 -0.28 13.41 6.36
CA ARG A 50 0.17 13.07 5.01
C ARG A 50 -0.98 12.68 4.09
N LEU A 51 -1.87 11.79 4.54
CA LEU A 51 -3.02 11.30 3.77
C LEU A 51 -4.11 12.36 3.59
N THR A 52 -4.27 13.28 4.56
CA THR A 52 -5.19 14.42 4.46
C THR A 52 -4.58 15.63 3.74
N GLY A 53 -3.25 15.67 3.59
CA GLY A 53 -2.49 16.80 3.08
C GLY A 53 -2.02 16.69 1.63
N GLN A 54 -1.86 15.48 1.07
CA GLN A 54 -1.39 15.26 -0.31
C GLN A 54 -2.50 14.67 -1.20
N GLY A 55 -2.79 15.33 -2.34
CA GLY A 55 -3.61 14.75 -3.42
C GLY A 55 -5.09 14.51 -3.08
N GLU A 56 -5.63 13.35 -3.46
CA GLU A 56 -6.98 12.87 -3.07
C GLU A 56 -7.00 12.66 -1.56
N ARG A 57 -7.55 13.64 -0.85
CA ARG A 57 -7.50 13.73 0.60
C ARG A 57 -8.47 12.70 1.19
N LEU A 58 -7.91 11.64 1.75
CA LEU A 58 -8.67 10.81 2.68
C LEU A 58 -9.08 11.68 3.86
N THR A 59 -10.35 11.61 4.24
CA THR A 59 -10.85 12.27 5.44
C THR A 59 -10.27 11.63 6.70
N HIS A 60 -10.24 12.38 7.80
CA HIS A 60 -9.84 11.87 9.10
C HIS A 60 -10.54 10.56 9.49
N ARG A 61 -11.81 10.39 9.05
CA ARG A 61 -12.62 9.19 9.29
C ARG A 61 -12.19 8.02 8.42
N GLU A 62 -11.94 8.23 7.13
CA GLU A 62 -11.47 7.17 6.23
C GLU A 62 -10.11 6.63 6.68
N VAL A 63 -9.22 7.49 7.19
CA VAL A 63 -7.94 7.04 7.77
C VAL A 63 -8.17 6.18 9.01
N ASP A 64 -9.12 6.54 9.87
CA ASP A 64 -9.50 5.75 11.06
C ASP A 64 -10.08 4.39 10.65
N GLU A 65 -10.97 4.37 9.66
CA GLU A 65 -11.55 3.13 9.10
C GLU A 65 -10.44 2.23 8.52
N LEU A 66 -9.48 2.81 7.78
CA LEU A 66 -8.35 2.07 7.21
C LEU A 66 -7.42 1.47 8.28
N LEU A 67 -7.19 2.20 9.38
CA LEU A 67 -6.42 1.72 10.52
C LEU A 67 -7.15 0.61 11.27
N GLN A 68 -8.45 0.79 11.51
CA GLN A 68 -9.29 -0.20 12.16
C GLN A 68 -9.38 -1.50 11.33
N GLU A 69 -9.54 -1.39 10.01
CA GLU A 69 -9.55 -2.54 9.10
C GLU A 69 -8.19 -3.25 9.05
N ALA A 70 -7.10 -2.50 9.17
CA ALA A 70 -5.76 -3.04 9.30
C ALA A 70 -5.50 -3.72 10.65
N GLY A 71 -6.41 -3.61 11.62
CA GLY A 71 -6.19 -4.05 13.00
C GLY A 71 -5.10 -3.25 13.71
N LEU A 72 -4.82 -2.04 13.23
CA LEU A 72 -3.82 -1.13 13.77
C LEU A 72 -4.49 -0.19 14.78
N GLY A 73 -3.76 0.12 15.86
CA GLY A 73 -4.22 1.11 16.84
C GLY A 73 -4.39 2.49 16.20
N SER A 74 -5.48 3.16 16.52
CA SER A 74 -5.80 4.52 16.07
C SER A 74 -5.00 5.62 16.80
N ASP A 75 -4.21 5.26 17.81
CA ASP A 75 -3.43 6.19 18.63
C ASP A 75 -1.99 5.70 18.83
N GLY A 76 -1.02 6.61 18.71
CA GLY A 76 0.40 6.33 18.92
C GLY A 76 1.23 6.12 17.64
N GLN A 77 2.07 5.08 17.65
CA GLN A 77 2.98 4.73 16.54
C GLN A 77 2.49 3.45 15.86
N LEU A 78 2.35 3.48 14.53
CA LEU A 78 1.98 2.33 13.72
C LEU A 78 3.21 1.70 13.05
N HIS A 79 3.22 0.38 12.91
CA HIS A 79 4.27 -0.31 12.17
C HIS A 79 4.04 -0.18 10.67
N CYS A 80 5.01 0.39 9.94
CA CYS A 80 4.89 0.59 8.50
C CYS A 80 4.72 -0.74 7.74
N GLU A 81 5.32 -1.83 8.24
CA GLU A 81 5.16 -3.16 7.66
C GLU A 81 3.72 -3.68 7.75
N GLN A 82 3.08 -3.58 8.92
CA GLN A 82 1.70 -4.03 9.10
C GLN A 82 0.70 -3.18 8.30
N PHE A 83 0.93 -1.87 8.21
CA PHE A 83 0.11 -1.01 7.36
C PHE A 83 0.25 -1.39 5.89
N ALA A 84 1.48 -1.57 5.39
CA ALA A 84 1.72 -1.98 4.02
C ALA A 84 1.11 -3.36 3.70
N GLU A 85 1.19 -4.31 4.64
CA GLU A 85 0.57 -5.63 4.53
C GLU A 85 -0.96 -5.52 4.50
N ALA A 86 -1.57 -4.71 5.37
CA ALA A 86 -3.01 -4.51 5.42
C ALA A 86 -3.55 -3.88 4.12
N VAL A 87 -2.89 -2.83 3.61
CA VAL A 87 -3.26 -2.18 2.35
C VAL A 87 -3.12 -3.16 1.18
N THR A 88 -2.03 -3.92 1.13
CA THR A 88 -1.80 -4.94 0.08
C THR A 88 -2.83 -6.07 0.15
N ARG A 89 -3.16 -6.54 1.36
CA ARG A 89 -4.18 -7.57 1.58
C ARG A 89 -5.57 -7.07 1.17
N ASN A 90 -5.88 -5.80 1.36
CA ASN A 90 -7.16 -5.22 0.92
C ASN A 90 -7.20 -5.05 -0.61
N ALA A 91 -6.09 -4.61 -1.24
CA ALA A 91 -5.99 -4.53 -2.70
C ALA A 91 -6.18 -5.89 -3.40
N ALA A 92 -5.69 -6.98 -2.81
CA ALA A 92 -5.87 -8.34 -3.34
C ALA A 92 -7.28 -8.93 -3.16
N LYS A 93 -8.14 -8.28 -2.36
CA LYS A 93 -9.53 -8.71 -2.13
C LYS A 93 -10.55 -8.02 -3.06
N ARG A 94 -10.11 -7.07 -3.88
CA ARG A 94 -10.98 -6.27 -4.76
C ARG A 94 -11.00 -6.83 -6.18
#